data_AF-A0A9X9XGC3-F1
#
_entry.id   AF-A0A9X9XGC3-F1
#
_cell.length_a   1.000
_cell.length_b   1.000
_cell.length_c   1.000
_cell.angle_alpha   90.00
_cell.angle_beta   90.00
_cell.angle_gamma   90.00
#
_symmetry.space_group_name_H-M   'P 1'
#
loop_
_entity.id
_entity.type
_entity.pdbx_description
1 polymer ?
#
loop_
_entity_poly.entity_id
_entity_poly.type
_entity_poly.pdbx_seq_one_letter_code
_entity_poly.pdbx_strand_id
1 'polypeptide(L)'
;MARIRSVHPGLFTDEAFVTVSPLARILWIGIWTECDDQGAFEWKPVTLKMRILPVDNVDVPALLAELVAADMIRAYTVDGRQYGAVRNFAKFQRPKKPNSLHPIPDEFRTYLGSRGASSEPDDDDAGGSSPPAPPDGPLVPQKSEIAPQMEDGGWREEKETPSLRSGSKKDPPAARRGTRLPPDWQPSDRERAFARQLGLDPDAVAERFRDYWHAKAGKDGAKLDWPATWRNWCRTEVERLPRRPPPQDEIRFSGGMPV
;
A
#
# COMPACT_ATOMS: atom_id res chain seq x y z
N MET A 1 20.58 3.82 12.81
CA MET A 1 21.10 2.51 12.38
C MET A 1 20.31 2.11 11.14
N ALA A 2 20.98 1.74 10.06
CA ALA A 2 20.32 1.41 8.81
C ALA A 2 19.40 0.19 8.97
N ARG A 3 18.27 0.18 8.28
CA ARG A 3 17.25 -0.87 8.36
C ARG A 3 16.97 -1.46 7.00
N ILE A 4 16.71 -2.77 6.97
CA ILE A 4 16.18 -3.44 5.77
C ILE A 4 14.74 -2.97 5.58
N ARG A 5 14.42 -2.51 4.37
CA ARG A 5 13.09 -2.09 3.95
C ARG A 5 12.73 -2.78 2.64
N SER A 6 11.46 -3.16 2.49
CA SER A 6 10.94 -3.68 1.23
C SER A 6 10.60 -2.54 0.27
N VAL A 7 10.86 -2.77 -1.02
CA VAL A 7 10.42 -1.88 -2.10
C VAL A 7 9.21 -2.51 -2.79
N HIS A 8 8.11 -1.79 -2.87
CA HIS A 8 6.89 -2.28 -3.53
C HIS A 8 6.99 -2.10 -5.06
N PRO A 9 6.57 -3.06 -5.91
CA PRO A 9 6.68 -2.95 -7.37
C PRO A 9 5.97 -1.73 -7.96
N GLY A 10 4.84 -1.31 -7.37
CA GLY A 10 4.11 -0.10 -7.78
C GLY A 10 4.91 1.21 -7.68
N LEU A 11 6.07 1.22 -7.00
CA LEU A 11 6.99 2.36 -7.01
C LEU A 11 7.45 2.68 -8.43
N PHE A 12 7.71 1.66 -9.27
CA PHE A 12 8.22 1.86 -10.63
C PHE A 12 7.17 2.39 -11.62
N THR A 13 5.93 2.55 -11.17
CA THR A 13 4.84 3.18 -11.91
C THR A 13 4.35 4.47 -11.25
N ASP A 14 4.95 4.90 -10.13
CA ASP A 14 4.63 6.16 -9.48
C ASP A 14 5.20 7.33 -10.29
N GLU A 15 4.33 8.25 -10.71
CA GLU A 15 4.67 9.36 -11.61
C GLU A 15 5.77 10.26 -11.02
N ALA A 16 5.71 10.58 -9.73
CA ALA A 16 6.74 11.41 -9.08
C ALA A 16 8.09 10.68 -9.05
N PHE A 17 8.09 9.38 -8.72
CA PHE A 17 9.31 8.58 -8.71
C PHE A 17 9.95 8.43 -10.10
N VAL A 18 9.16 8.25 -11.16
CA VAL A 18 9.71 8.05 -12.51
C VAL A 18 10.09 9.35 -13.23
N THR A 19 9.70 10.51 -12.70
CA THR A 19 10.04 11.82 -13.29
C THR A 19 11.33 12.41 -12.72
N VAL A 20 11.70 12.07 -11.47
CA VAL A 20 12.99 12.48 -10.89
C VAL A 20 14.18 11.72 -11.49
N SER A 21 15.37 12.28 -11.34
CA SER A 21 16.63 11.76 -11.83
C SER A 21 16.96 10.37 -11.26
N PRO A 22 17.68 9.51 -12.00
CA PRO A 22 18.00 8.15 -11.52
C PRO A 22 18.73 8.13 -10.17
N LEU A 23 19.61 9.09 -9.91
CA LEU A 23 20.30 9.20 -8.62
C LEU A 23 19.38 9.70 -7.51
N ALA A 24 18.41 10.58 -7.79
CA ALA A 24 17.37 10.95 -6.83
C ALA A 24 16.48 9.75 -6.47
N ARG A 25 16.17 8.86 -7.42
CA ARG A 25 15.44 7.60 -7.16
C ARG A 25 16.20 6.69 -6.20
N ILE A 26 17.50 6.51 -6.42
CA ILE A 26 18.37 5.71 -5.55
C ILE A 26 18.48 6.37 -4.17
N LEU A 27 18.70 7.69 -4.13
CA LEU A 27 18.74 8.45 -2.88
C LEU A 27 17.46 8.27 -2.08
N TRP A 28 16.30 8.34 -2.73
CA TRP A 28 14.99 8.19 -2.11
C TRP A 28 14.80 6.81 -1.46
N ILE A 29 15.10 5.74 -2.19
CA ILE A 29 15.03 4.37 -1.66
C ILE A 29 16.05 4.19 -0.53
N GLY A 30 17.26 4.76 -0.66
CA GLY A 30 18.27 4.73 0.38
C GLY A 30 17.84 5.45 1.66
N ILE A 31 17.17 6.60 1.56
CA ILE A 31 16.64 7.35 2.70
C ILE A 31 15.68 6.48 3.53
N TRP A 32 14.90 5.58 2.92
CA TRP A 32 14.01 4.66 3.65
C TRP A 32 14.74 3.77 4.66
N THR A 33 16.00 3.45 4.36
CA THR A 33 16.85 2.64 5.25
C THR A 33 17.42 3.46 6.41
N GLU A 34 17.49 4.78 6.27
CA GLU A 34 18.06 5.71 7.25
C GLU A 34 17.00 6.37 8.14
N CYS A 35 15.74 6.46 7.71
CA CYS A 35 14.67 6.96 8.54
C CYS A 35 14.21 5.98 9.64
N ASP A 36 13.66 6.54 10.71
CA ASP A 36 13.01 5.81 11.78
C ASP A 36 11.71 5.13 11.31
N ASP A 37 11.01 4.43 12.20
CA ASP A 37 9.81 3.69 11.82
C ASP A 37 8.56 4.56 11.61
N GLN A 38 8.69 5.88 11.74
CA GLN A 38 7.67 6.86 11.38
C GLN A 38 7.99 7.59 10.07
N GLY A 39 9.17 7.33 9.47
CA GLY A 39 9.57 7.94 8.21
C GLY A 39 10.27 9.29 8.37
N ALA A 40 10.75 9.61 9.58
CA ALA A 40 11.57 10.77 9.81
C ALA A 40 13.07 10.42 9.76
N PHE A 41 13.89 11.31 9.21
CA PHE A 41 15.36 11.19 9.17
C PHE A 41 16.04 12.52 9.50
N GLU A 42 17.30 12.47 9.92
CA GLU A 42 18.12 13.68 10.08
C GLU A 42 18.51 14.26 8.71
N TRP A 43 18.32 15.56 8.51
CA TRP A 43 18.68 16.23 7.25
C TRP A 43 20.18 16.56 7.22
N LYS A 44 21.01 15.54 6.98
CA LYS A 44 22.48 15.64 6.93
C LYS A 44 23.01 15.20 5.56
N PRO A 45 23.07 16.10 4.55
CA PRO A 45 23.41 15.72 3.19
C PRO A 45 24.75 15.00 3.04
N VAL A 46 25.78 15.41 3.80
CA VAL A 46 27.10 14.75 3.78
C VAL A 46 27.01 13.32 4.30
N THR A 47 26.28 13.09 5.39
CA THR A 47 26.05 11.76 5.96
C THR A 47 25.24 10.88 5.01
N LEU A 48 24.19 11.42 4.39
CA LEU A 48 23.41 10.70 3.38
C LEU A 48 24.27 10.32 2.18
N LYS A 49 25.13 11.22 1.69
CA LYS A 49 26.09 10.92 0.61
C LYS A 49 27.00 9.75 0.99
N MET A 50 27.67 9.84 2.14
CA MET A 50 28.60 8.81 2.61
C MET A 50 27.96 7.43 2.77
N ARG A 51 26.65 7.35 3.04
CA ARG A 51 25.97 6.08 3.34
C ARG A 51 25.21 5.51 2.14
N ILE A 52 24.69 6.37 1.25
CA ILE A 52 23.80 5.96 0.16
C ILE A 52 24.50 6.07 -1.20
N LEU A 53 25.31 7.11 -1.42
CA LEU A 53 25.96 7.43 -2.69
C LEU A 53 27.46 7.77 -2.49
N PRO A 54 28.25 6.90 -1.82
CA PRO A 54 29.57 7.26 -1.29
C PRO A 54 30.60 7.61 -2.36
N VAL A 55 30.55 6.93 -3.50
CA VAL A 55 31.53 7.07 -4.59
C VAL A 55 31.00 7.89 -5.77
N ASP A 56 29.69 8.16 -5.79
CA ASP A 56 29.07 8.87 -6.88
C ASP A 56 29.46 10.36 -6.86
N ASN A 57 29.84 10.87 -8.03
CA ASN A 57 30.11 12.28 -8.22
C ASN A 57 28.80 13.07 -8.35
N VAL A 58 28.12 13.25 -7.22
CA VAL A 58 26.80 13.88 -7.17
C VAL A 58 26.69 14.89 -6.02
N ASP A 59 25.84 15.88 -6.24
CA ASP A 59 25.43 16.89 -5.27
C ASP A 59 24.15 16.41 -4.55
N VAL A 60 24.30 15.85 -3.34
CA VAL A 60 23.17 15.38 -2.54
C VAL A 60 22.21 16.50 -2.13
N PRO A 61 22.66 17.70 -1.72
CA PRO A 61 21.77 18.85 -1.58
C PRO A 61 20.87 19.11 -2.80
N ALA A 62 21.41 19.03 -4.02
CA ALA A 62 20.62 19.20 -5.24
C ALA A 62 19.59 18.07 -5.43
N LEU A 63 19.99 16.81 -5.19
CA LEU A 63 19.05 15.68 -5.23
C LEU A 63 17.94 15.79 -4.16
N LEU A 64 18.27 16.26 -2.95
CA LEU A 64 17.27 16.51 -1.92
C LEU A 64 16.29 17.61 -2.34
N ALA A 65 16.79 18.69 -2.96
CA ALA A 65 15.94 19.75 -3.50
C ALA A 65 15.01 19.22 -4.62
N GLU A 66 15.51 18.34 -5.48
CA GLU A 66 14.71 17.65 -6.50
C GLU A 66 13.59 16.80 -5.87
N LEU A 67 13.91 16.00 -4.85
CA LEU A 67 12.92 15.19 -4.12
C LEU A 67 11.90 16.06 -3.36
N VAL A 68 12.28 17.24 -2.87
CA VAL A 68 11.34 18.22 -2.29
C VAL A 68 10.41 18.78 -3.37
N ALA A 69 10.94 19.15 -4.53
CA ALA A 69 10.15 19.69 -5.64
C ALA A 69 9.12 18.69 -6.16
N ALA A 70 9.43 17.39 -6.13
CA ALA A 70 8.51 16.30 -6.46
C ALA A 70 7.55 15.90 -5.31
N ASP A 71 7.56 16.62 -4.19
CA ASP A 71 6.81 16.33 -2.94
C ASP A 71 7.05 14.89 -2.43
N MET A 72 8.23 14.34 -2.67
CA MET A 72 8.60 13.02 -2.15
C MET A 72 9.10 13.15 -0.71
N ILE A 73 9.84 14.22 -0.41
CA ILE A 73 10.24 14.60 0.96
C ILE A 73 9.87 16.03 1.31
N ARG A 74 9.79 16.30 2.61
CA ARG A 74 9.76 17.67 3.14
C ARG A 74 10.77 17.85 4.24
N ALA A 75 11.49 18.97 4.22
CA ALA A 75 12.37 19.38 5.29
C ALA A 75 11.58 20.10 6.40
N TYR A 76 12.00 19.93 7.64
CA TYR A 76 11.48 20.69 8.78
C TYR A 76 12.55 20.88 9.86
N THR A 77 12.29 21.76 10.81
CA THR A 77 13.22 22.08 11.89
C THR A 77 12.54 21.90 13.25
N VAL A 78 13.22 21.21 14.16
CA VAL A 78 12.80 21.08 15.57
C VAL A 78 14.04 21.34 16.44
N ASP A 79 13.91 22.20 17.44
CA ASP A 79 14.98 22.54 18.39
C ASP A 79 16.32 22.93 17.69
N GLY A 80 16.22 23.67 16.59
CA GLY A 80 17.38 24.11 15.81
C GLY A 80 18.06 23.01 14.97
N ARG A 81 17.51 21.80 14.94
CA ARG A 81 18.00 20.68 14.11
C ARG A 81 17.09 20.45 12.92
N GLN A 82 17.70 20.17 11.77
CA GLN A 82 16.98 19.93 10.53
C GLN A 82 16.71 18.43 10.33
N TYR A 83 15.50 18.13 9.91
CA TYR A 83 14.99 16.79 9.69
C TYR A 83 14.26 16.73 8.34
N GLY A 84 14.02 15.52 7.86
CA GLY A 84 13.19 15.24 6.70
C GLY A 84 12.07 14.26 7.02
N ALA A 85 10.94 14.43 6.36
CA ALA A 85 9.80 13.53 6.38
C ALA A 85 9.63 12.86 5.02
N VAL A 86 9.36 11.56 5.01
CA VAL A 86 9.17 10.72 3.82
C VAL A 86 7.67 10.58 3.52
N ARG A 87 7.20 11.05 2.35
CA ARG A 87 5.77 11.00 1.99
C ARG A 87 5.20 9.58 2.10
N ASN A 88 4.03 9.44 2.73
CA ASN A 88 3.28 8.20 2.84
C ASN A 88 4.06 7.01 3.43
N PHE A 89 5.17 7.23 4.14
CA PHE A 89 6.03 6.15 4.65
C PHE A 89 5.27 5.13 5.51
N ALA A 90 4.44 5.59 6.45
CA ALA A 90 3.68 4.72 7.36
C ALA A 90 2.55 3.93 6.65
N LYS A 91 2.22 4.27 5.39
CA LYS A 91 1.34 3.47 4.54
C LYS A 91 2.01 2.17 4.10
N PHE A 92 3.31 2.22 3.78
CA PHE A 92 4.04 1.11 3.16
C PHE A 92 5.01 0.41 4.10
N GLN A 93 5.49 1.09 5.14
CA GLN A 93 6.43 0.54 6.12
C GLN A 93 5.74 0.45 7.48
N ARG A 94 5.33 -0.77 7.86
CA ARG A 94 4.60 -1.06 9.11
C ARG A 94 5.29 -2.14 9.95
N PRO A 95 6.42 -1.80 10.59
CA PRO A 95 7.12 -2.74 11.47
C PRO A 95 6.27 -3.07 12.70
N LYS A 96 6.37 -4.31 13.18
CA LYS A 96 5.57 -4.81 14.33
C LYS A 96 5.88 -4.07 15.64
N LYS A 97 7.12 -3.59 15.80
CA LYS A 97 7.59 -2.84 16.97
C LYS A 97 8.23 -1.55 16.48
N PRO A 98 7.44 -0.50 16.22
CA PRO A 98 7.97 0.75 15.69
C PRO A 98 8.83 1.46 16.74
N ASN A 99 9.93 2.02 16.29
CA ASN A 99 10.80 2.91 17.05
C ASN A 99 10.73 4.31 16.44
N SER A 100 10.25 5.27 17.23
CA SER A 100 10.16 6.68 16.86
C SER A 100 11.32 7.40 17.53
N LEU A 101 12.32 7.77 16.74
CA LEU A 101 13.56 8.36 17.25
C LEU A 101 13.62 9.86 17.04
N HIS A 102 12.91 10.38 16.04
CA HIS A 102 13.04 11.77 15.63
C HIS A 102 11.76 12.54 15.98
N PRO A 103 11.87 13.80 16.42
CA PRO A 103 10.70 14.60 16.68
C PRO A 103 9.97 14.89 15.37
N ILE A 104 8.66 14.70 15.35
CA ILE A 104 7.81 14.92 14.17
C ILE A 104 6.73 15.92 14.58
N PRO A 105 6.72 17.14 14.01
CA PRO A 105 5.65 18.10 14.26
C PRO A 105 4.29 17.55 13.79
N ASP A 106 3.21 17.93 14.48
CA ASP A 106 1.88 17.36 14.22
C ASP A 106 1.41 17.56 12.76
N GLU A 107 1.79 18.68 12.13
CA GLU A 107 1.50 19.00 10.73
C GLU A 107 2.09 17.99 9.72
N PHE A 108 3.14 17.26 10.09
CA PHE A 108 3.77 16.24 9.23
C PHE A 108 3.14 14.85 9.37
N ARG A 109 2.26 14.61 10.36
CA ARG A 109 1.69 13.25 10.56
C ARG A 109 0.89 12.78 9.36
N THR A 110 0.02 13.63 8.81
CA THR A 110 -0.76 13.31 7.61
C THR A 110 0.15 13.06 6.41
N TYR A 111 1.20 13.87 6.24
CA TYR A 111 2.15 13.75 5.14
C TYR A 111 2.94 12.43 5.17
N LEU A 112 3.33 11.97 6.37
CA LEU A 112 4.00 10.68 6.59
C LEU A 112 3.05 9.48 6.38
N GLY A 113 1.75 9.72 6.25
CA GLY A 113 0.72 8.67 6.21
C GLY A 113 0.38 8.09 7.59
N SER A 114 0.78 8.77 8.67
CA SER A 114 0.39 8.42 10.03
C SER A 114 -1.01 8.99 10.30
N ARG A 115 -2.02 8.13 10.45
CA ARG A 115 -3.36 8.58 10.89
C ARG A 115 -3.21 9.30 12.24
N GLY A 116 -3.64 10.55 12.30
CA GLY A 116 -3.75 11.28 13.56
C GLY A 116 -4.72 10.58 14.51
N ALA A 117 -4.57 10.80 15.82
CA ALA A 117 -5.48 10.30 16.85
C ALA A 117 -6.86 11.00 16.85
N SER A 118 -7.36 11.42 15.69
CA SER A 118 -8.72 11.93 15.54
C SER A 118 -9.64 10.77 15.17
N SER A 119 -10.52 10.46 16.11
CA SER A 119 -11.62 9.51 15.98
C SER A 119 -12.59 9.95 14.89
N GLU A 120 -12.43 9.41 13.69
CA GLU A 120 -13.47 8.99 12.75
C GLU A 120 -12.77 8.19 11.62
N PRO A 121 -13.27 7.00 11.23
CA PRO A 121 -12.61 6.20 10.21
C PRO A 121 -12.99 6.73 8.82
N ASP A 122 -12.14 7.58 8.24
CA ASP A 122 -12.16 7.80 6.80
C ASP A 122 -11.61 6.55 6.10
N ASP A 123 -12.49 5.86 5.40
CA ASP A 123 -12.24 4.64 4.62
C ASP A 123 -11.08 4.81 3.63
N ASP A 124 -9.97 4.16 3.99
CA ASP A 124 -9.03 3.42 3.15
C ASP A 124 -8.88 3.81 1.66
N ASP A 125 -7.96 4.74 1.39
CA ASP A 125 -7.11 4.66 0.19
C ASP A 125 -5.89 3.80 0.52
N ALA A 126 -6.07 2.48 0.45
CA ALA A 126 -4.99 1.51 0.40
C ALA A 126 -5.07 0.79 -0.94
N GLY A 127 -4.19 1.19 -1.86
CA GLY A 127 -3.63 0.37 -2.93
C GLY A 127 -4.66 -0.38 -3.77
N GLY A 128 -4.89 0.13 -4.98
CA GLY A 128 -5.44 -0.64 -6.09
C GLY A 128 -4.82 -2.03 -6.13
N SER A 129 -5.57 -3.01 -5.62
CA SER A 129 -5.48 -4.35 -6.13
C SER A 129 -6.12 -4.25 -7.50
N SER A 130 -5.30 -4.19 -8.55
CA SER A 130 -5.78 -4.60 -9.85
C SER A 130 -5.81 -6.13 -9.83
N PRO A 131 -6.97 -6.81 -9.81
CA PRO A 131 -7.01 -8.26 -9.88
C PRO A 131 -6.28 -8.78 -11.13
N PRO A 132 -5.58 -9.91 -11.11
CA PRO A 132 -5.20 -10.56 -12.37
C PRO A 132 -6.46 -10.94 -13.17
N ALA A 133 -6.33 -11.05 -14.49
CA ALA A 133 -7.39 -11.54 -15.37
C ALA A 133 -7.87 -12.95 -14.94
N PRO A 134 -9.15 -13.32 -15.18
CA PRO A 134 -9.65 -14.65 -14.85
C PRO A 134 -8.89 -15.73 -15.65
N PRO A 135 -8.64 -16.91 -15.07
CA PRO A 135 -8.08 -18.03 -15.81
C PRO A 135 -9.16 -18.66 -16.70
N ASP A 136 -8.94 -18.64 -18.02
CA ASP A 136 -9.62 -19.57 -18.93
C ASP A 136 -8.98 -20.96 -18.78
N GLY A 137 -9.74 -21.92 -18.25
CA GLY A 137 -9.49 -23.36 -18.44
C GLY A 137 -8.76 -24.13 -17.31
N PRO A 138 -8.89 -25.48 -17.28
CA PRO A 138 -8.87 -26.25 -16.04
C PRO A 138 -7.48 -26.63 -15.52
N LEU A 139 -7.40 -26.68 -14.19
CA LEU A 139 -6.27 -27.07 -13.35
C LEU A 139 -5.81 -28.52 -13.60
N VAL A 140 -4.50 -28.71 -13.79
CA VAL A 140 -3.81 -29.99 -13.58
C VAL A 140 -2.73 -29.79 -12.51
N PRO A 141 -2.75 -30.54 -11.40
CA PRO A 141 -1.74 -30.39 -10.35
C PRO A 141 -0.55 -31.31 -10.64
N GLN A 142 0.68 -30.77 -10.59
CA GLN A 142 1.85 -31.59 -10.32
C GLN A 142 2.69 -31.01 -9.18
N LYS A 143 3.16 -31.97 -8.38
CA LYS A 143 3.76 -31.93 -7.05
C LYS A 143 5.28 -32.02 -7.21
N SER A 144 5.97 -31.70 -6.10
CA SER A 144 7.41 -31.89 -5.82
C SER A 144 8.28 -30.69 -6.23
N GLU A 145 9.26 -30.23 -5.47
CA GLU A 145 9.93 -30.74 -4.27
C GLU A 145 10.60 -29.56 -3.54
N ILE A 146 10.61 -29.60 -2.21
CA ILE A 146 11.40 -28.73 -1.33
C ILE A 146 12.64 -29.52 -0.93
N ALA A 147 13.82 -28.87 -0.91
CA ALA A 147 14.81 -28.85 0.19
C ALA A 147 16.10 -28.12 -0.26
N PRO A 148 17.08 -27.84 0.63
CA PRO A 148 16.99 -26.90 1.76
C PRO A 148 18.25 -26.01 1.85
N GLN A 149 18.24 -24.91 2.62
CA GLN A 149 19.50 -24.28 3.02
C GLN A 149 19.45 -23.75 4.46
N MET A 150 19.87 -24.65 5.36
CA MET A 150 20.70 -24.45 6.55
C MET A 150 20.62 -23.09 7.26
N GLU A 151 19.91 -23.06 8.39
CA GLU A 151 20.19 -22.15 9.51
C GLU A 151 20.85 -22.95 10.62
N ASP A 152 21.97 -22.45 11.11
CA ASP A 152 22.77 -23.02 12.18
C ASP A 152 22.62 -22.15 13.44
N GLY A 153 22.48 -22.81 14.59
CA GLY A 153 22.85 -22.25 15.88
C GLY A 153 21.76 -21.65 16.79
N GLY A 154 21.17 -22.50 17.64
CA GLY A 154 21.17 -22.22 19.08
C GLY A 154 19.82 -22.01 19.79
N TRP A 155 19.18 -23.10 20.22
CA TRP A 155 18.18 -23.10 21.30
C TRP A 155 18.71 -23.84 22.53
N ARG A 156 18.71 -23.17 23.69
CA ARG A 156 18.56 -23.71 25.07
C ARG A 156 18.41 -22.52 26.02
N GLU A 157 17.61 -22.49 27.09
CA GLU A 157 16.96 -23.53 27.89
C GLU A 157 15.85 -22.85 28.73
N GLU A 158 14.74 -23.56 28.96
CA GLU A 158 13.68 -23.19 29.89
C GLU A 158 14.14 -23.32 31.35
N LYS A 159 13.65 -22.41 32.22
CA LYS A 159 13.38 -22.73 33.63
C LYS A 159 12.07 -22.05 34.06
N GLU A 160 11.08 -22.89 34.36
CA GLU A 160 9.90 -22.54 35.14
C GLU A 160 10.28 -22.24 36.60
N THR A 161 9.57 -21.32 37.24
CA THR A 161 8.95 -21.56 38.56
C THR A 161 7.75 -20.62 38.77
N PRO A 162 6.76 -21.02 39.59
CA PRO A 162 5.41 -20.45 39.59
C PRO A 162 5.20 -19.44 40.71
N SER A 163 4.31 -18.46 40.52
CA SER A 163 3.57 -17.89 41.65
C SER A 163 2.31 -17.14 41.23
N LEU A 164 1.24 -17.49 41.93
CA LEU A 164 -0.11 -16.96 41.89
C LEU A 164 -0.14 -15.50 42.35
N ARG A 165 -0.91 -14.65 41.65
CA ARG A 165 -1.79 -13.66 42.31
C ARG A 165 -2.89 -13.17 41.39
N SER A 166 -4.11 -13.40 41.87
CA SER A 166 -5.39 -12.89 41.42
C SER A 166 -5.42 -11.36 41.40
N GLY A 167 -6.09 -10.79 40.40
CA GLY A 167 -6.34 -9.36 40.28
C GLY A 167 -7.20 -9.03 39.05
N SER A 168 -8.50 -9.22 39.18
CA SER A 168 -9.52 -8.87 38.18
C SER A 168 -9.42 -7.40 37.76
N LYS A 169 -9.12 -7.13 36.48
CA LYS A 169 -9.41 -5.83 35.83
C LYS A 169 -9.90 -6.07 34.39
N LYS A 170 -11.07 -5.48 34.14
CA LYS A 170 -11.95 -5.51 32.95
C LYS A 170 -11.22 -5.62 31.61
N ASP A 171 -11.72 -6.54 30.77
CA ASP A 171 -11.28 -6.74 29.39
C ASP A 171 -11.43 -5.47 28.54
N PRO A 172 -10.42 -5.08 27.75
CA PRO A 172 -10.58 -4.07 26.72
C PRO A 172 -11.47 -4.61 25.58
N PRO A 173 -12.20 -3.76 24.82
CA PRO A 173 -13.04 -4.22 23.73
C PRO A 173 -12.18 -4.94 22.68
N ALA A 174 -12.62 -6.12 22.26
CA ALA A 174 -11.90 -6.98 21.33
C ALA A 174 -11.50 -6.23 20.06
N ALA A 175 -10.21 -6.28 19.72
CA ALA A 175 -9.69 -5.74 18.47
C ALA A 175 -10.48 -6.31 17.28
N ARG A 176 -10.99 -5.44 16.41
CA ARG A 176 -11.70 -5.84 15.18
C ARG A 176 -10.72 -6.66 14.33
N ARG A 177 -10.97 -7.97 14.22
CA ARG A 177 -10.18 -8.90 13.41
C ARG A 177 -10.81 -9.01 12.03
N GLY A 178 -9.98 -9.07 10.99
CA GLY A 178 -10.47 -9.32 9.64
C GLY A 178 -11.18 -10.67 9.55
N THR A 179 -12.31 -10.71 8.85
CA THR A 179 -13.09 -11.91 8.62
C THR A 179 -12.86 -12.45 7.22
N ARG A 180 -13.12 -13.74 7.00
CA ARG A 180 -13.31 -14.29 5.65
C ARG A 180 -14.63 -13.80 5.07
N LEU A 181 -14.74 -13.79 3.75
CA LEU A 181 -16.00 -13.46 3.09
C LEU A 181 -17.04 -14.52 3.51
N PRO A 182 -18.20 -14.12 4.04
CA PRO A 182 -19.26 -15.07 4.37
C PRO A 182 -19.66 -15.93 3.15
N PRO A 183 -19.92 -17.23 3.30
CA PRO A 183 -20.31 -18.11 2.19
C PRO A 183 -21.58 -17.64 1.44
N ASP A 184 -22.44 -16.93 2.14
CA ASP A 184 -23.72 -16.39 1.69
C ASP A 184 -23.65 -14.88 1.35
N TRP A 185 -22.44 -14.32 1.29
CA TRP A 185 -22.25 -12.89 1.09
C TRP A 185 -22.86 -12.41 -0.23
N GLN A 186 -23.61 -11.32 -0.13
CA GLN A 186 -24.17 -10.59 -1.27
C GLN A 186 -23.94 -9.09 -1.05
N PRO A 187 -23.70 -8.32 -2.11
CA PRO A 187 -23.66 -6.88 -1.99
C PRO A 187 -25.04 -6.37 -1.58
N SER A 188 -25.05 -5.48 -0.58
CA SER A 188 -26.20 -4.71 -0.16
C SER A 188 -26.75 -3.84 -1.29
N ASP A 189 -27.99 -3.34 -1.14
CA ASP A 189 -28.62 -2.47 -2.13
C ASP A 189 -27.79 -1.23 -2.46
N ARG A 190 -27.09 -0.69 -1.45
CA ARG A 190 -26.18 0.46 -1.60
C ARG A 190 -24.96 0.13 -2.46
N GLU A 191 -24.40 -1.07 -2.28
CA GLU A 191 -23.24 -1.57 -3.03
C GLU A 191 -23.59 -1.97 -4.46
N ARG A 192 -24.80 -2.50 -4.65
CA ARG A 192 -25.38 -2.76 -5.98
C ARG A 192 -25.63 -1.46 -6.72
N ALA A 193 -26.18 -0.44 -6.05
CA ALA A 193 -26.38 0.88 -6.63
C ALA A 193 -25.04 1.52 -7.06
N PHE A 194 -23.98 1.35 -6.26
CA PHE A 194 -22.65 1.82 -6.61
C PHE A 194 -22.09 1.16 -7.88
N ALA A 195 -22.22 -0.17 -8.01
CA ALA A 195 -21.81 -0.88 -9.22
C ALA A 195 -22.60 -0.41 -10.46
N ARG A 196 -23.93 -0.18 -10.33
CA ARG A 196 -24.75 0.36 -11.41
C ARG A 196 -24.34 1.78 -11.81
N GLN A 197 -23.98 2.63 -10.85
CA GLN A 197 -23.49 3.99 -11.12
C GLN A 197 -22.22 3.98 -11.99
N LEU A 198 -21.41 2.94 -11.84
CA LEU A 198 -20.19 2.71 -12.61
C LEU A 198 -20.44 2.02 -13.97
N GLY A 199 -21.71 1.75 -14.34
CA GLY A 199 -22.07 1.07 -15.58
C GLY A 199 -21.81 -0.43 -15.55
N LEU A 200 -21.61 -1.03 -14.37
CA LEU A 200 -21.38 -2.46 -14.19
C LEU A 200 -22.70 -3.18 -13.89
N ASP A 201 -22.77 -4.46 -14.28
CA ASP A 201 -23.79 -5.38 -13.81
C ASP A 201 -23.42 -5.86 -12.39
N PRO A 202 -24.17 -5.48 -11.33
CA PRO A 202 -23.83 -5.83 -9.96
C PRO A 202 -23.79 -7.33 -9.71
N ASP A 203 -24.63 -8.12 -10.37
CA ASP A 203 -24.74 -9.55 -10.12
C ASP A 203 -23.54 -10.30 -10.74
N ALA A 204 -23.19 -9.96 -11.98
CA ALA A 204 -22.02 -10.53 -12.65
C ALA A 204 -20.70 -10.16 -11.93
N VAL A 205 -20.59 -8.93 -11.41
CA VAL A 205 -19.40 -8.51 -10.65
C VAL A 205 -19.35 -9.19 -9.28
N ALA A 206 -20.50 -9.43 -8.65
CA ALA A 206 -20.59 -10.08 -7.34
C ALA A 206 -20.17 -11.55 -7.38
N GLU A 207 -20.51 -12.24 -8.46
CA GLU A 207 -20.09 -13.62 -8.71
C GLU A 207 -18.55 -13.73 -8.76
N ARG A 208 -17.90 -12.93 -9.63
CA ARG A 208 -16.44 -12.91 -9.76
C ARG A 208 -15.74 -12.53 -8.45
N PHE A 209 -16.34 -11.59 -7.71
CA PHE A 209 -15.83 -11.17 -6.40
C PHE A 209 -15.86 -12.32 -5.39
N ARG A 210 -16.97 -13.06 -5.29
CA ARG A 210 -17.08 -14.22 -4.39
C ARG A 210 -16.07 -15.30 -4.74
N ASP A 211 -15.98 -15.68 -6.02
CA ASP A 211 -15.08 -16.74 -6.47
C ASP A 211 -13.63 -16.44 -6.09
N TYR A 212 -13.20 -15.20 -6.32
CA TYR A 212 -11.85 -14.76 -5.97
C TYR A 212 -11.60 -14.83 -4.45
N TRP A 213 -12.50 -14.26 -3.64
CA TRP A 213 -12.28 -14.16 -2.20
C TRP A 213 -12.51 -15.48 -1.45
N HIS A 214 -13.31 -16.40 -1.99
CA HIS A 214 -13.40 -17.77 -1.48
C HIS A 214 -12.18 -18.62 -1.86
N ALA A 215 -11.62 -18.42 -3.06
CA ALA A 215 -10.40 -19.12 -3.47
C ALA A 215 -9.12 -18.60 -2.78
N LYS A 216 -9.12 -17.35 -2.30
CA LYS A 216 -7.93 -16.72 -1.71
C LYS A 216 -7.63 -17.23 -0.28
N ALA A 217 -6.73 -18.21 -0.20
CA ALA A 217 -6.25 -18.77 1.06
C ALA A 217 -5.27 -17.84 1.82
N GLY A 218 -4.99 -18.17 3.08
CA GLY A 218 -3.96 -17.50 3.89
C GLY A 218 -4.37 -16.14 4.47
N LYS A 219 -3.41 -15.43 5.07
CA LYS A 219 -3.65 -14.16 5.80
C LYS A 219 -4.29 -13.06 4.94
N ASP A 220 -4.07 -13.08 3.62
CA ASP A 220 -4.49 -12.03 2.70
C ASP A 220 -5.96 -12.17 2.23
N GLY A 221 -6.60 -13.32 2.49
CA GLY A 221 -8.01 -13.59 2.20
C GLY A 221 -8.99 -13.07 3.26
N ALA A 222 -8.51 -12.47 4.36
CA ALA A 222 -9.36 -11.92 5.41
C ALA A 222 -9.35 -10.39 5.32
N LYS A 223 -10.54 -9.78 5.41
CA LYS A 223 -10.72 -8.32 5.32
C LYS A 223 -11.48 -7.79 6.52
N LEU A 224 -11.11 -6.58 6.92
CA LEU A 224 -11.76 -5.87 8.01
C LEU A 224 -13.08 -5.23 7.55
N ASP A 225 -13.11 -4.80 6.29
CA ASP A 225 -14.23 -4.10 5.68
C ASP A 225 -14.50 -4.67 4.28
N TRP A 226 -15.52 -5.53 4.19
CA TRP A 226 -15.96 -6.11 2.94
C TRP A 226 -16.61 -5.07 2.00
N PRO A 227 -17.42 -4.13 2.48
CA PRO A 227 -17.94 -3.04 1.64
C PRO A 227 -16.92 -2.13 0.97
N ALA A 228 -15.87 -1.72 1.69
CA ALA A 228 -14.76 -0.97 1.12
C ALA A 228 -14.01 -1.80 0.06
N THR A 229 -13.81 -3.09 0.35
CA THR A 229 -13.20 -4.05 -0.59
C THR A 229 -14.02 -4.19 -1.87
N TRP A 230 -15.35 -4.24 -1.77
CA TRP A 230 -16.28 -4.29 -2.90
C TRP A 230 -16.25 -3.00 -3.76
N ARG A 231 -16.29 -1.82 -3.13
CA ARG A 231 -16.22 -0.54 -3.86
C ARG A 231 -14.92 -0.41 -4.66
N ASN A 232 -13.80 -0.79 -4.05
CA ASN A 232 -12.50 -0.78 -4.73
C ASN A 232 -12.47 -1.78 -5.91
N TRP A 233 -13.05 -2.98 -5.74
CA TRP A 233 -13.18 -3.95 -6.82
C TRP A 233 -13.97 -3.40 -8.02
N CYS A 234 -15.11 -2.74 -7.75
CA CYS A 234 -15.94 -2.16 -8.81
C CYS A 234 -15.18 -1.08 -9.60
N ARG A 235 -14.41 -0.20 -8.94
CA ARG A 235 -13.62 0.83 -9.65
C ARG A 235 -12.62 0.22 -10.62
N THR A 236 -11.92 -0.84 -10.20
CA THR A 236 -10.96 -1.51 -11.08
C THR A 236 -11.62 -2.32 -12.20
N GLU A 237 -12.85 -2.78 -12.01
CA GLU A 237 -13.60 -3.50 -13.06
C GLU A 237 -13.99 -2.57 -14.22
N VAL A 238 -14.31 -1.31 -13.93
CA VAL A 238 -14.60 -0.29 -14.97
C VAL A 238 -13.40 -0.06 -15.87
N GLU A 239 -12.20 0.00 -15.30
CA GLU A 239 -10.95 0.21 -16.06
C GLU A 239 -10.63 -0.93 -17.03
N ARG A 240 -11.25 -2.10 -16.84
CA ARG A 240 -11.05 -3.30 -17.67
C ARG A 240 -12.04 -3.44 -18.80
N LEU A 241 -13.19 -2.76 -18.74
CA LEU A 241 -14.15 -2.80 -19.82
C LEU A 241 -13.56 -2.07 -21.04
N PRO A 242 -13.60 -2.68 -22.25
CA PRO A 242 -13.16 -2.01 -23.45
C PRO A 242 -13.95 -0.70 -23.61
N ARG A 243 -13.25 0.42 -23.77
CA ARG A 243 -13.90 1.72 -23.99
C ARG A 243 -14.81 1.59 -25.20
N ARG A 244 -16.10 1.84 -25.01
CA ARG A 244 -17.07 1.88 -26.10
C ARG A 244 -16.57 2.91 -27.12
N PRO A 245 -16.39 2.55 -28.41
CA PRO A 245 -16.06 3.55 -29.42
C PRO A 245 -17.16 4.63 -29.42
N PRO A 246 -16.81 5.91 -29.67
CA PRO A 246 -17.80 6.97 -29.71
C PRO A 246 -18.93 6.59 -30.69
N PRO A 247 -20.19 6.92 -30.39
CA PRO A 247 -21.30 6.64 -31.30
C PRO A 247 -20.94 7.22 -32.67
N GLN A 248 -20.95 6.35 -33.69
CA GLN A 248 -20.83 6.80 -35.06
C GLN A 248 -22.10 7.58 -35.35
N ASP A 249 -22.03 8.91 -35.25
CA ASP A 249 -23.07 9.78 -35.78
C ASP A 249 -23.28 9.37 -37.24
N GLU A 250 -24.50 8.96 -37.54
CA GLU A 250 -24.94 8.59 -38.88
C GLU A 250 -24.45 9.66 -39.87
N ILE A 251 -23.46 9.29 -40.68
CA ILE A 251 -23.18 10.02 -41.92
C ILE A 251 -24.42 9.79 -42.79
N ARG A 252 -25.40 10.69 -42.63
CA ARG A 252 -26.50 10.85 -43.55
C ARG A 252 -25.90 11.23 -44.90
N PHE A 253 -25.68 10.23 -45.75
CA PHE A 253 -25.49 10.43 -47.17
C PHE A 253 -26.80 11.01 -47.74
N SER A 254 -26.92 12.34 -47.69
CA SER A 254 -27.85 13.09 -48.53
C SER A 254 -27.18 13.32 -49.88
N GLY A 255 -27.03 12.24 -50.65
CA GLY A 255 -26.66 12.29 -52.06
C GLY A 255 -27.93 12.48 -52.89
N GLY A 256 -28.24 13.73 -53.22
CA GLY A 256 -29.33 14.08 -54.11
C GLY A 256 -29.15 13.51 -55.52
N MET A 257 -30.25 13.04 -56.10
CA MET A 257 -30.40 12.97 -57.56
C MET A 257 -30.43 14.37 -58.16
N PRO A 258 -29.72 14.59 -59.27
CA PRO A 258 -30.38 15.17 -60.46
C PRO A 258 -29.75 14.58 -61.76
N VAL A 259 -30.38 14.45 -62.94
CA VAL A 259 -31.72 14.67 -63.52
C VAL A 259 -31.86 13.55 -64.57
#